data_AF-A0A3R6WYL1-F1
#
_entry.id   AF-A0A3R6WYL1-F1
#
_cell.length_a   1.000
_cell.length_b   1.000
_cell.length_c   1.000
_cell.angle_alpha   90.00
_cell.angle_beta   90.00
_cell.angle_gamma   90.00
#
_symmetry.space_group_name_H-M   'P 1'
#
loop_
_entity.id
_entity.type
_entity.pdbx_description
1 polymer ?
#
loop_
_entity_poly.entity_id
_entity_poly.type
_entity_poly.pdbx_seq_one_letter_code
_entity_poly.pdbx_strand_id
1 'polypeptide(L)'
;MFELGKLEYYLLVINAIGVLVYLINMLLYRHTVNGQIDVIVTIVSLLGGSAGMLLMILLFDRKAVKENMMSRVFIICIFIIQIIILLIYKGHHAEHFTLAFWKFFAERRILLIYLGIMNLVTFIVFAIDKANACAHRSRIRIVTLLGLSFAGGSVGGLIAMYLLHHKTQKDYFTVGMPMIIIMQVVVLFYVMNM
;
A
#
# COMPACT_ATOMS: atom_id res chain seq x y z
N MET A 1 23.43 25.69 -9.49
CA MET A 1 22.00 26.05 -9.55
C MET A 1 21.30 24.86 -10.19
N PHE A 2 20.57 24.04 -9.42
CA PHE A 2 19.88 22.87 -9.97
C PHE A 2 18.80 23.38 -10.93
N GLU A 3 18.98 23.24 -12.24
CA GLU A 3 17.91 23.51 -13.20
C GLU A 3 16.90 22.35 -13.10
N LEU A 4 15.88 22.53 -12.26
CA LEU A 4 14.80 21.55 -12.15
C LEU A 4 14.04 21.49 -13.47
N GLY A 5 13.88 20.28 -14.01
CA GLY A 5 12.97 20.05 -15.12
C GLY A 5 11.51 20.39 -14.74
N LYS A 6 10.64 20.69 -15.72
CA LYS A 6 9.22 20.98 -15.48
C LYS A 6 8.52 19.92 -14.60
N LEU A 7 8.89 18.65 -14.77
CA LEU A 7 8.39 17.52 -13.99
C LEU A 7 8.87 17.56 -12.54
N GLU A 8 10.15 17.83 -12.30
CA GLU A 8 10.72 17.91 -10.96
C GLU A 8 10.13 19.09 -10.17
N TYR A 9 9.93 20.23 -10.84
CA TYR A 9 9.27 21.39 -10.24
C TYR A 9 7.82 21.07 -9.85
N TYR A 10 7.07 20.41 -10.74
CA TYR A 10 5.72 19.93 -10.45
C TYR A 10 5.69 19.00 -9.23
N LEU A 11 6.59 18.00 -9.18
CA LEU A 11 6.69 17.06 -8.05
C LEU A 11 7.04 17.79 -6.74
N LEU A 12 7.89 18.81 -6.77
CA LEU A 12 8.24 19.57 -5.59
C LEU A 12 7.01 20.34 -5.05
N VAL A 13 6.28 21.03 -5.93
CA VAL A 13 5.09 21.81 -5.57
C VAL A 13 4.00 20.90 -5.01
N ILE A 14 3.66 19.80 -5.69
CA ILE A 14 2.59 18.89 -5.24
C ILE A 14 2.96 18.18 -3.92
N ASN A 15 4.24 17.91 -3.68
CA ASN A 15 4.69 17.35 -2.39
C ASN A 15 4.63 18.37 -1.26
N ALA A 16 4.93 19.65 -1.52
CA ALA A 16 4.72 20.71 -0.55
C ALA A 16 3.22 20.86 -0.19
N ILE A 17 2.33 20.77 -1.19
CA ILE A 17 0.88 20.73 -0.96
C ILE A 17 0.50 19.48 -0.16
N GLY A 18 1.05 18.31 -0.50
CA GLY A 18 0.83 17.05 0.21
C GLY A 18 1.20 17.13 1.69
N VAL A 19 2.33 17.77 2.01
CA VAL A 19 2.74 18.08 3.38
C VAL A 19 1.67 18.89 4.12
N LEU A 20 1.22 20.00 3.52
CA LEU A 20 0.23 20.89 4.14
C LEU A 20 -1.11 20.18 4.35
N VAL A 21 -1.59 19.45 3.35
CA VAL A 21 -2.85 18.70 3.41
C VAL A 21 -2.80 17.63 4.49
N TYR A 22 -1.69 16.88 4.61
CA TYR A 22 -1.55 15.86 5.65
C TYR A 22 -1.44 16.48 7.05
N LEU A 23 -0.76 17.62 7.18
CA LEU A 23 -0.68 18.36 8.44
C LEU A 23 -2.06 18.83 8.90
N ILE A 24 -2.85 19.42 7.98
CA ILE A 24 -4.23 19.83 8.24
C ILE A 24 -5.06 18.62 8.65
N ASN A 25 -4.93 17.49 7.94
CA ASN A 25 -5.61 16.25 8.29
C ASN A 25 -5.26 15.79 9.71
N MET A 26 -3.98 15.79 10.08
CA MET A 26 -3.52 15.40 11.41
C MET A 26 -4.12 16.31 12.51
N LEU A 27 -4.23 17.61 12.26
CA LEU A 27 -4.79 18.57 13.21
C LEU A 27 -6.31 18.44 13.33
N LEU A 28 -7.02 18.34 12.20
CA LEU A 28 -8.49 18.22 12.17
C LEU A 28 -8.99 16.84 12.60
N TYR A 29 -8.16 15.80 12.57
CA TYR A 29 -8.54 14.46 13.04
C TYR A 29 -9.03 14.46 14.49
N ARG A 30 -8.58 15.43 15.31
CA ARG A 30 -9.05 15.61 16.69
C ARG A 30 -10.46 16.19 16.81
N HIS A 31 -11.02 16.76 15.74
CA HIS A 31 -12.20 17.63 15.83
C HIS A 31 -13.30 17.36 14.77
N THR A 32 -13.07 16.52 13.75
CA THR A 32 -13.99 16.40 12.61
C THR A 32 -14.35 14.96 12.28
N VAL A 33 -15.53 14.74 11.69
CA VAL A 33 -15.98 13.43 11.20
C VAL A 33 -15.14 13.00 9.98
N ASN A 34 -14.40 11.91 10.14
CA ASN A 34 -13.29 11.39 9.31
C ASN A 34 -13.48 11.39 7.77
N GLY A 35 -14.69 11.43 7.23
CA GLY A 35 -14.95 11.13 5.82
C GLY A 35 -14.48 12.17 4.79
N GLN A 36 -14.58 13.47 5.07
CA GLN A 36 -14.29 14.50 4.05
C GLN A 36 -12.79 14.73 3.82
N ILE A 37 -11.99 14.61 4.89
CA ILE A 37 -10.57 14.94 4.82
C ILE A 37 -9.78 13.79 4.19
N ASP A 38 -10.18 12.54 4.44
CA ASP A 38 -9.58 11.36 3.82
C ASP A 38 -9.68 11.41 2.29
N VAL A 39 -10.79 11.92 1.72
CA VAL A 39 -10.94 12.08 0.26
C VAL A 39 -9.92 13.07 -0.30
N ILE A 40 -9.68 14.20 0.37
CA ILE A 40 -8.70 15.21 -0.06
C ILE A 40 -7.29 14.61 -0.03
N VAL A 41 -6.95 13.88 1.04
CA VAL A 41 -5.66 13.18 1.16
C VAL A 41 -5.50 12.16 0.03
N THR A 42 -6.53 11.38 -0.28
CA THR A 42 -6.53 10.43 -1.40
C THR A 42 -6.26 11.13 -2.74
N ILE A 43 -6.97 12.21 -3.07
CA ILE A 43 -6.79 12.94 -4.34
C ILE A 43 -5.38 13.52 -4.44
N VAL A 44 -4.92 14.21 -3.41
CA VAL A 44 -3.60 14.88 -3.45
C VAL A 44 -2.47 13.85 -3.48
N SER A 45 -2.64 12.69 -2.83
CA SER A 45 -1.65 11.61 -2.93
C SER A 45 -1.57 11.03 -4.35
N LEU A 46 -2.70 10.84 -5.04
CA LEU A 46 -2.75 10.37 -6.43
C LEU A 46 -2.09 11.35 -7.41
N LEU A 47 -2.22 12.66 -7.17
CA LEU A 47 -1.61 13.70 -8.01
C LEU A 47 -0.08 13.78 -7.90
N GLY A 48 0.54 13.11 -6.92
CA GLY A 48 1.99 13.11 -6.73
C GLY A 48 2.47 13.58 -5.36
N GLY A 49 1.54 13.98 -4.46
CA GLY A 49 1.88 14.50 -3.13
C GLY A 49 2.26 13.44 -2.10
N SER A 50 2.35 12.17 -2.50
CA SER A 50 2.50 11.04 -1.58
C SER A 50 3.82 11.07 -0.78
N ALA A 51 4.91 11.57 -1.37
CA ALA A 51 6.22 11.63 -0.71
C ALA A 51 6.22 12.63 0.46
N GLY A 52 5.61 13.80 0.26
CA GLY A 52 5.43 14.82 1.29
C GLY A 52 4.52 14.34 2.43
N MET A 53 3.45 13.63 2.10
CA MET A 53 2.57 13.02 3.10
C MET A 53 3.28 11.92 3.90
N LEU A 54 4.07 11.08 3.23
CA LEU A 54 4.83 10.01 3.86
C LEU A 54 5.88 10.58 4.83
N LEU A 55 6.56 11.66 4.45
CA LEU A 55 7.46 12.40 5.34
C LEU A 55 6.72 12.84 6.61
N MET A 56 5.51 13.39 6.48
CA MET A 56 4.73 13.80 7.64
C MET A 56 4.29 12.63 8.53
N ILE A 57 3.92 11.48 7.94
CA ILE A 57 3.64 10.25 8.68
C ILE A 57 4.85 9.84 9.54
N LEU A 58 6.06 9.87 8.96
CA LEU A 58 7.29 9.44 9.65
C LEU A 58 7.71 10.40 10.78
N LEU A 59 7.50 11.71 10.59
CA LEU A 59 7.89 12.72 11.56
C LEU A 59 6.93 12.81 12.75
N PHE A 60 5.62 12.89 12.48
CA PHE A 60 4.63 13.25 13.51
C PHE A 60 3.70 12.11 13.90
N ASP A 61 3.43 11.15 13.02
CA ASP A 61 2.38 10.14 13.23
C ASP A 61 2.95 8.70 13.36
N ARG A 62 3.93 8.51 14.25
CA ARG A 62 4.61 7.21 14.43
C ARG A 62 3.72 6.10 15.01
N LYS A 63 2.60 6.42 15.67
CA LYS A 63 1.70 5.41 16.27
C LYS A 63 0.62 5.00 15.29
N ALA A 64 0.66 3.76 14.81
CA ALA A 64 -0.38 3.20 13.94
C ALA A 64 -1.66 2.90 14.72
N VAL A 65 -2.62 3.83 14.69
CA VAL A 65 -3.97 3.67 15.25
C VAL A 65 -4.93 3.29 14.14
N LYS A 66 -5.87 2.38 14.43
CA LYS A 66 -6.82 1.79 13.47
C LYS A 66 -7.48 2.81 12.55
N GLU A 67 -7.82 3.96 13.09
CA GLU A 67 -8.44 5.12 12.43
C GLU A 67 -7.60 5.72 11.29
N ASN A 68 -6.27 5.85 11.47
CA ASN A 68 -5.38 6.45 10.46
C ASN A 68 -4.76 5.39 9.53
N MET A 69 -5.04 4.10 9.74
CA MET A 69 -4.36 3.02 9.04
C MET A 69 -4.70 2.98 7.54
N MET A 70 -5.92 3.37 7.16
CA MET A 70 -6.36 3.33 5.78
C MET A 70 -5.52 4.26 4.91
N SER A 71 -5.52 5.53 5.27
CA SER A 71 -4.85 6.60 4.54
C SER A 71 -3.34 6.36 4.50
N ARG A 72 -2.75 5.79 5.55
CA ARG A 72 -1.33 5.39 5.55
C ARG A 72 -1.00 4.29 4.56
N VAL A 73 -1.77 3.18 4.55
CA VAL A 73 -1.52 2.09 3.60
C VAL A 73 -1.69 2.60 2.17
N PHE A 74 -2.72 3.41 1.93
CA PHE A 74 -2.95 4.03 0.62
C PHE A 74 -1.76 4.90 0.18
N ILE A 75 -1.31 5.83 1.04
CA ILE A 75 -0.17 6.72 0.76
C ILE A 75 1.10 5.91 0.46
N ILE A 76 1.40 4.87 1.24
CA ILE A 76 2.57 4.01 1.02
C ILE A 76 2.47 3.27 -0.32
N CYS A 77 1.31 2.69 -0.64
CA CYS A 77 1.10 2.00 -1.91
C CYS A 77 1.27 2.95 -3.11
N ILE A 78 0.66 4.14 -3.05
CA ILE A 78 0.78 5.15 -4.10
C ILE A 78 2.21 5.65 -4.24
N PHE A 79 2.92 5.86 -3.14
CA PHE A 79 4.31 6.29 -3.15
C PHE A 79 5.21 5.27 -3.87
N ILE A 80 5.03 3.97 -3.61
CA ILE A 80 5.78 2.92 -4.31
C ILE A 80 5.47 2.93 -5.81
N ILE A 81 4.19 3.03 -6.18
CA ILE A 81 3.77 3.11 -7.59
C ILE A 81 4.40 4.35 -8.26
N GLN A 82 4.42 5.49 -7.59
CA GLN A 82 5.03 6.72 -8.11
C GLN A 82 6.55 6.60 -8.27
N ILE A 83 7.25 5.94 -7.33
CA ILE A 83 8.68 5.63 -7.49
C ILE A 83 8.90 4.79 -8.74
N ILE A 84 8.09 3.75 -8.94
CA ILE A 84 8.21 2.89 -10.12
C ILE A 84 8.00 3.70 -11.39
N ILE A 85 6.92 4.48 -11.47
CA ILE A 85 6.65 5.36 -12.63
C ILE A 85 7.82 6.34 -12.88
N LEU A 86 8.45 6.86 -11.83
CA LEU A 86 9.60 7.74 -11.95
C LEU A 86 10.84 7.01 -12.48
N LEU A 87 11.11 5.79 -12.02
CA LEU A 87 12.21 4.96 -12.51
C LEU A 87 12.03 4.61 -13.99
N ILE A 88 10.80 4.24 -14.35
CA ILE A 88 10.31 4.04 -15.72
C ILE A 88 10.62 5.29 -16.57
N TYR A 89 10.18 6.47 -16.13
CA TYR A 89 10.40 7.73 -16.86
C TYR A 89 11.90 8.11 -16.99
N LYS A 90 12.72 7.77 -16.00
CA LYS A 90 14.18 7.98 -16.06
C LYS A 90 14.91 7.04 -17.02
N GLY A 91 14.21 6.14 -17.70
CA GLY A 91 14.77 5.27 -18.72
C GLY A 91 15.38 3.98 -18.16
N HIS A 92 15.07 3.59 -16.92
CA HIS A 92 15.39 2.26 -16.40
C HIS A 92 14.41 1.20 -16.94
N HIS A 93 14.39 1.03 -18.26
CA HIS A 93 13.53 0.08 -18.95
C HIS A 93 14.33 -0.82 -19.88
N ALA A 94 13.93 -2.09 -19.93
CA ALA A 94 14.28 -2.95 -21.05
C ALA A 94 13.63 -2.44 -22.34
N GLU A 95 14.37 -2.50 -23.46
CA GLU A 95 13.90 -2.05 -24.79
C GLU A 95 12.69 -2.85 -25.33
N HIS A 96 12.33 -3.96 -24.67
CA HIS A 96 11.18 -4.79 -25.02
C HIS A 96 10.36 -5.18 -23.80
N PHE A 97 9.09 -4.79 -23.79
CA PHE A 97 8.11 -5.29 -22.84
C PHE A 97 7.77 -6.74 -23.16
N THR A 98 8.05 -7.67 -22.23
CA THR A 98 7.65 -9.07 -22.38
C THR A 98 6.67 -9.47 -21.28
N LEU A 99 5.50 -9.97 -21.66
CA LEU A 99 4.50 -10.50 -20.73
C LEU A 99 4.75 -11.99 -20.41
N ALA A 100 6.03 -12.38 -20.30
CA ALA A 100 6.42 -13.76 -20.07
C ALA A 100 6.35 -14.15 -18.58
N PHE A 101 5.23 -13.82 -17.92
CA PHE A 101 5.01 -14.07 -16.49
C PHE A 101 5.35 -15.51 -16.11
N TRP A 102 4.80 -16.47 -16.85
CA TRP A 102 5.05 -17.90 -16.59
C TRP A 102 6.53 -18.28 -16.69
N LYS A 103 7.28 -17.69 -17.62
CA LYS A 103 8.74 -17.94 -17.74
C LYS A 103 9.52 -17.29 -16.60
N PHE A 104 9.19 -16.04 -16.26
CA PHE A 104 9.81 -15.32 -15.15
C PHE A 104 9.70 -16.08 -13.82
N PHE A 105 8.49 -16.57 -13.50
CA PHE A 105 8.28 -17.36 -12.29
C PHE A 105 8.90 -18.76 -12.37
N ALA A 106 8.92 -19.39 -13.55
CA ALA A 106 9.59 -20.68 -13.75
C ALA A 106 11.11 -20.61 -13.55
N GLU A 107 11.73 -19.50 -13.97
CA GLU A 107 13.16 -19.23 -13.75
C GLU A 107 13.45 -18.82 -12.30
N ARG A 108 12.52 -18.13 -11.62
CA ARG A 108 12.66 -17.67 -10.23
C ARG A 108 11.87 -18.56 -9.26
N ARG A 109 12.19 -19.86 -9.23
CA ARG A 109 11.52 -20.85 -8.36
C ARG A 109 11.50 -20.47 -6.87
N ILE A 110 12.58 -19.84 -6.37
CA ILE A 110 12.67 -19.37 -4.98
C ILE A 110 11.59 -18.33 -4.67
N LEU A 111 11.33 -17.42 -5.61
CA LEU A 111 10.32 -16.36 -5.46
C LEU A 111 8.90 -16.96 -5.45
N LEU A 112 8.63 -17.95 -6.30
CA LEU A 112 7.37 -18.71 -6.28
C LEU A 112 7.14 -19.38 -4.92
N ILE A 113 8.15 -20.10 -4.40
CA ILE A 113 8.05 -20.80 -3.12
C ILE A 113 7.82 -19.79 -1.99
N TYR A 114 8.57 -18.69 -1.98
CA TYR A 114 8.40 -17.61 -1.02
C TYR A 114 6.98 -17.05 -1.03
N LEU A 115 6.45 -16.67 -2.19
CA LEU A 115 5.09 -16.15 -2.32
C LEU A 115 4.04 -17.20 -1.91
N GLY A 116 4.25 -18.47 -2.26
CA GLY A 116 3.36 -19.55 -1.86
C GLY A 116 3.28 -19.70 -0.33
N ILE A 117 4.43 -19.75 0.34
CA ILE A 117 4.52 -19.83 1.79
C ILE A 117 3.90 -18.59 2.44
N MET A 118 4.23 -17.39 1.96
CA MET A 118 3.70 -16.14 2.51
C MET A 118 2.18 -16.04 2.39
N ASN A 119 1.60 -16.47 1.27
CA ASN A 119 0.15 -16.51 1.10
C ASN A 119 -0.49 -17.55 2.03
N LEU A 120 0.11 -18.73 2.18
CA LEU A 120 -0.39 -19.77 3.10
C LEU A 120 -0.36 -19.29 4.57
N VAL A 121 0.77 -18.74 5.01
CA VAL A 121 0.93 -18.19 6.36
C VAL A 121 -0.10 -17.08 6.60
N THR A 122 -0.25 -16.16 5.64
CA THR A 122 -1.21 -15.05 5.78
C THR A 122 -2.64 -15.56 5.85
N PHE A 123 -3.01 -16.54 5.02
CA PHE A 123 -4.32 -17.18 5.10
C PHE A 123 -4.60 -17.77 6.49
N ILE A 124 -3.64 -18.53 7.03
CA ILE A 124 -3.76 -19.13 8.38
C ILE A 124 -3.90 -18.05 9.46
N VAL A 125 -3.12 -16.98 9.40
CA VAL A 125 -3.20 -15.88 10.37
C VAL A 125 -4.57 -15.19 10.32
N PHE A 126 -5.13 -14.97 9.12
CA PHE A 126 -6.50 -14.45 8.98
C PHE A 126 -7.56 -15.42 9.52
N ALA A 127 -7.38 -16.72 9.33
CA ALA A 127 -8.25 -17.75 9.87
C ALA A 127 -8.21 -17.81 11.40
N ILE A 128 -7.03 -17.72 12.00
CA ILE A 128 -6.83 -17.65 13.46
C ILE A 128 -7.49 -16.38 14.02
N ASP A 129 -7.36 -15.24 13.34
CA ASP A 129 -8.02 -13.99 13.77
C ASP A 129 -9.55 -14.14 13.81
N LYS A 130 -10.16 -14.84 12.83
CA LYS A 130 -11.59 -15.18 12.86
C LYS A 130 -11.93 -16.13 14.02
N ALA A 131 -11.16 -17.20 14.20
CA ALA A 131 -11.39 -18.17 15.27
C ALA A 131 -11.33 -17.49 16.66
N ASN A 132 -10.35 -16.60 16.86
CA ASN A 132 -10.24 -15.80 18.07
C ASN A 132 -11.42 -14.85 18.25
N ALA A 133 -11.94 -14.25 17.18
CA ALA A 133 -13.13 -13.41 17.23
C ALA A 133 -14.39 -14.20 17.66
N CYS A 134 -14.56 -15.43 17.16
CA CYS A 134 -15.67 -16.31 17.58
C CYS A 134 -15.51 -16.79 19.03
N ALA A 135 -14.28 -17.12 19.44
CA ALA A 135 -13.97 -17.63 20.77
C ALA A 135 -13.80 -16.52 21.83
N HIS A 136 -14.11 -15.25 21.52
CA HIS A 136 -13.93 -14.10 22.40
C HIS A 136 -12.50 -13.97 22.98
N ARG A 137 -11.51 -14.43 22.23
CA ARG A 137 -10.08 -14.33 22.58
C ARG A 137 -9.48 -13.02 22.05
N SER A 138 -8.27 -12.70 22.50
CA SER A 138 -7.52 -11.54 22.02
C SER A 138 -7.34 -11.61 20.49
N ARG A 139 -7.72 -10.53 19.80
CA ARG A 139 -7.63 -10.43 18.33
C ARG A 139 -6.23 -10.05 17.86
N ILE A 140 -5.91 -10.43 16.63
CA ILE A 140 -4.63 -10.08 16.01
C ILE A 140 -4.67 -8.59 15.60
N ARG A 141 -3.56 -7.89 15.82
CA ARG A 141 -3.44 -6.47 15.45
C ARG A 141 -3.58 -6.31 13.94
N ILE A 142 -4.31 -5.28 13.51
CA ILE A 142 -4.56 -4.98 12.09
C ILE A 142 -3.23 -4.71 11.37
N VAL A 143 -2.27 -4.08 12.04
CA VAL A 143 -0.93 -3.81 11.50
C VAL A 143 -0.22 -5.10 11.10
N THR A 144 -0.39 -6.18 11.88
CA THR A 144 0.21 -7.49 11.58
C THR A 144 -0.45 -8.12 10.36
N LEU A 145 -1.78 -8.07 10.26
CA LEU A 145 -2.51 -8.62 9.12
C LEU A 145 -2.14 -7.89 7.82
N LEU A 146 -2.19 -6.56 7.81
CA LEU A 146 -1.83 -5.77 6.64
C LEU A 146 -0.32 -5.85 6.33
N GLY A 147 0.54 -5.95 7.34
CA GLY A 147 1.98 -6.13 7.16
C GLY A 147 2.33 -7.46 6.47
N LEU A 148 1.68 -8.56 6.87
CA LEU A 148 1.83 -9.86 6.19
C LEU A 148 1.33 -9.81 4.74
N SER A 149 0.20 -9.16 4.50
CA SER A 149 -0.32 -8.94 3.16
C SER A 149 0.65 -8.11 2.31
N PHE A 150 1.23 -7.06 2.87
CA PHE A 150 2.22 -6.21 2.22
C PHE A 150 3.51 -6.94 1.87
N ALA A 151 3.96 -7.86 2.73
CA ALA A 151 5.15 -8.69 2.52
C ALA A 151 5.01 -9.77 1.43
N GLY A 152 3.83 -9.90 0.79
CA GLY A 152 3.59 -10.85 -0.30
C GLY A 152 2.46 -11.84 -0.05
N GLY A 153 1.79 -11.75 1.11
CA GLY A 153 0.64 -12.58 1.46
C GLY A 153 -0.74 -12.01 1.10
N SER A 154 -0.78 -10.98 0.24
CA SER A 154 -1.99 -10.21 -0.08
C SER A 154 -3.11 -11.08 -0.68
N VAL A 155 -2.74 -12.01 -1.58
CA VAL A 155 -3.68 -12.93 -2.24
C VAL A 155 -4.28 -13.91 -1.24
N GLY A 156 -3.45 -14.51 -0.38
CA GLY A 156 -3.89 -15.42 0.68
C GLY A 156 -4.78 -14.73 1.72
N GLY A 157 -4.46 -13.49 2.08
CA GLY A 157 -5.31 -12.68 2.96
C GLY A 157 -6.66 -12.34 2.31
N LEU A 158 -6.68 -12.00 1.02
CA LEU A 158 -7.93 -11.69 0.30
C LEU A 158 -8.81 -12.93 0.20
N ILE A 159 -8.24 -14.08 -0.16
CA ILE A 159 -8.96 -15.36 -0.19
C ILE A 159 -9.53 -15.68 1.20
N ALA A 160 -8.74 -15.52 2.27
CA ALA A 160 -9.21 -15.74 3.63
C ALA A 160 -10.38 -14.82 4.00
N MET A 161 -10.34 -13.53 3.63
CA MET A 161 -11.43 -12.60 3.91
C MET A 161 -12.74 -13.01 3.24
N TYR A 162 -12.69 -13.38 1.95
CA TYR A 162 -13.88 -13.77 1.19
C TYR A 162 -14.43 -15.13 1.64
N LEU A 163 -13.57 -16.16 1.74
CA LEU A 163 -14.02 -17.50 2.16
C LEU A 163 -14.56 -17.50 3.59
N LEU A 164 -13.92 -16.75 4.47
CA LEU A 164 -14.32 -16.70 5.86
C LEU A 164 -15.35 -15.61 6.16
N HIS A 165 -15.80 -14.83 5.16
CA HIS A 165 -16.70 -13.68 5.34
C HIS A 165 -16.28 -12.79 6.51
N HIS A 166 -14.97 -12.62 6.70
CA HIS A 166 -14.39 -11.98 7.87
C HIS A 166 -13.78 -10.64 7.46
N LYS A 167 -14.22 -9.56 8.10
CA LYS A 167 -13.75 -8.18 7.85
C LYS A 167 -13.98 -7.67 6.40
N THR A 168 -15.03 -8.13 5.73
CA THR A 168 -15.45 -7.66 4.38
C THR A 168 -16.13 -6.29 4.37
N GLN A 169 -16.58 -5.80 5.53
CA GLN A 169 -17.28 -4.51 5.70
C GLN A 169 -16.41 -3.44 6.38
N LYS A 170 -15.08 -3.61 6.39
CA LYS A 170 -14.17 -2.62 6.98
C LYS A 170 -13.34 -2.02 5.87
N ASP A 171 -13.48 -0.71 5.65
CA ASP A 171 -12.83 0.03 4.57
C ASP A 171 -11.31 -0.23 4.48
N TYR A 172 -10.66 -0.34 5.65
CA TYR A 172 -9.26 -0.78 5.86
C TYR A 172 -8.85 -2.02 5.08
N PHE A 173 -9.74 -3.01 5.04
CA PHE A 173 -9.51 -4.28 4.38
C PHE A 173 -10.15 -4.31 2.99
N THR A 174 -11.32 -3.70 2.81
CA THR A 174 -12.03 -3.68 1.52
C THR A 174 -11.29 -2.89 0.45
N VAL A 175 -10.64 -1.77 0.80
CA VAL A 175 -9.87 -0.95 -0.13
C VAL A 175 -8.36 -1.17 0.05
N GLY A 176 -7.88 -1.32 1.28
CA GLY A 176 -6.45 -1.54 1.55
C GLY A 176 -5.90 -2.83 0.93
N MET A 177 -6.63 -3.95 1.00
CA MET A 177 -6.14 -5.22 0.43
C MET A 177 -6.03 -5.20 -1.10
N PRO A 178 -7.06 -4.79 -1.87
CA PRO A 178 -6.92 -4.62 -3.32
C PRO A 178 -5.80 -3.64 -3.68
N MET A 179 -5.62 -2.55 -2.93
CA MET A 179 -4.57 -1.59 -3.21
C MET A 179 -3.16 -2.16 -3.06
N ILE A 180 -2.93 -2.99 -2.03
CA ILE A 180 -1.68 -3.73 -1.84
C ILE A 180 -1.43 -4.69 -3.01
N ILE A 181 -2.46 -5.39 -3.48
CA ILE A 181 -2.36 -6.29 -4.64
C ILE A 181 -1.97 -5.52 -5.89
N ILE A 182 -2.65 -4.39 -6.18
CA ILE A 182 -2.34 -3.53 -7.34
C ILE A 182 -0.87 -3.08 -7.28
N MET A 183 -0.43 -2.59 -6.12
CA MET A 183 0.95 -2.16 -5.93
C MET A 183 1.93 -3.32 -6.17
N GLN A 184 1.68 -4.52 -5.64
CA GLN A 184 2.53 -5.69 -5.86
C GLN A 184 2.58 -6.12 -7.34
N VAL A 185 1.46 -6.04 -8.06
CA VAL A 185 1.42 -6.33 -9.50
C VAL A 185 2.27 -5.33 -10.27
N VAL A 186 2.20 -4.02 -9.95
CA VAL A 186 3.03 -2.99 -10.56
C VAL A 186 4.51 -3.22 -10.28
N VAL A 187 4.87 -3.56 -9.03
CA VAL A 187 6.25 -3.92 -8.64
C VAL A 187 6.75 -5.13 -9.44
N LEU A 188 5.97 -6.21 -9.48
CA LEU A 188 6.35 -7.43 -10.20
C LEU A 188 6.50 -7.17 -11.70
N PHE A 189 5.59 -6.38 -12.28
CA PHE A 189 5.66 -5.99 -13.68
C PHE A 189 6.94 -5.20 -13.97
N TYR A 190 7.28 -4.23 -13.12
CA TYR A 190 8.52 -3.46 -13.27
C TYR A 190 9.77 -4.36 -13.16
N VAL A 191 9.84 -5.22 -12.13
CA VAL A 191 10.98 -6.13 -11.93
C VAL A 191 11.12 -7.14 -13.08
N MET A 192 10.02 -7.54 -13.72
CA MET A 192 10.05 -8.43 -14.89
C MET A 192 10.56 -7.74 -16.16
N ASN A 193 10.40 -6.42 -16.27
CA ASN A 193 10.75 -5.62 -17.46
C ASN A 193 11.94 -4.66 -17.21
N MET A 194 12.68 -4.89 -16.12
CA MET A 194 13.97 -4.26 -15.83
C MET A 194 15.08 -5.15 -16.36
#